data_AF-A0A0A3Z391-F1
#
_entry.id   AF-A0A0A3Z391-F1
#
_cell.length_a   1.000
_cell.length_b   1.000
_cell.length_c   1.000
_cell.angle_alpha   90.00
_cell.angle_beta   90.00
_cell.angle_gamma   90.00
#
_symmetry.space_group_name_H-M   'P 1'
#
loop_
_entity.id
_entity.type
_entity.pdbx_description
1 polymer ?
#
loop_
_entity_poly.entity_id
_entity_poly.type
_entity_poly.pdbx_seq_one_letter_code
_entity_poly.pdbx_strand_id
1 'polypeptide(L)'
;MKPDRKVLAAAARAAQDAARLVHVERRLELGRQLAALRDVTSNNKRFGSLVRKRFDLHDTMFAGEMQRLARLYGDRPDITKKVRNWRVLVAVSSPSLQVPVRRQFETKILAGENATAKSIAA
;
A
#
# COMPACT_ATOMS: atom_id res chain seq x y z
N MET A 1 8.57 -15.34 -37.77
CA MET A 1 7.22 -14.83 -37.45
C MET A 1 7.36 -13.75 -36.37
N LYS A 2 7.06 -12.48 -36.67
CA LYS A 2 7.14 -11.41 -35.65
C LYS A 2 5.94 -11.54 -34.71
N PRO A 3 6.11 -11.43 -33.38
CA PRO A 3 5.00 -11.55 -32.46
C PRO A 3 3.94 -10.47 -32.72
N ASP A 4 2.67 -10.87 -32.67
CA ASP A 4 1.52 -9.98 -32.83
C ASP A 4 1.59 -8.84 -31.79
N ARG A 5 1.34 -7.60 -32.24
CA ARG A 5 1.30 -6.39 -31.40
C ARG A 5 0.38 -6.57 -30.19
N LYS A 6 -0.71 -7.33 -30.31
CA LYS A 6 -1.61 -7.63 -29.18
C LYS A 6 -0.93 -8.45 -28.09
N VAL A 7 -0.12 -9.44 -28.47
CA VAL A 7 0.62 -10.30 -27.53
C VAL A 7 1.69 -9.49 -26.81
N LEU A 8 2.42 -8.64 -27.54
CA LEU A 8 3.41 -7.73 -26.95
C LEU A 8 2.77 -6.76 -25.95
N ALA A 9 1.61 -6.19 -26.29
CA ALA A 9 0.89 -5.28 -25.40
C ALA A 9 0.36 -5.99 -24.13
N ALA A 10 -0.15 -7.21 -24.26
CA ALA A 10 -0.59 -8.00 -23.12
C ALA A 10 0.58 -8.37 -22.18
N ALA A 11 1.71 -8.79 -22.75
CA ALA A 11 2.91 -9.12 -21.99
C ALA A 11 3.47 -7.89 -21.24
N ALA A 12 3.49 -6.71 -21.90
CA ALA A 12 3.91 -5.47 -21.26
C ALA A 12 3.03 -5.09 -20.06
N ARG A 13 1.69 -5.24 -20.19
CA ARG A 13 0.77 -4.99 -19.07
C ARG A 13 1.00 -5.96 -17.91
N ALA A 14 1.16 -7.25 -18.20
CA ALA A 14 1.44 -8.25 -17.17
C ALA A 14 2.75 -7.96 -16.42
N ALA A 15 3.79 -7.53 -17.13
CA ALA A 15 5.07 -7.14 -16.52
C ALA A 15 4.92 -5.90 -15.63
N GLN A 16 4.15 -4.89 -16.06
CA GLN A 16 3.85 -3.71 -15.24
C GLN A 16 3.08 -4.07 -13.98
N ASP A 17 2.08 -4.96 -14.08
CA ASP A 17 1.33 -5.45 -12.94
C ASP A 17 2.22 -6.21 -11.95
N ALA A 18 3.09 -7.10 -12.43
CA ALA A 18 4.03 -7.82 -11.58
C ALA A 18 4.97 -6.85 -10.84
N ALA A 19 5.56 -5.88 -11.53
CA ALA A 19 6.43 -4.87 -10.92
C ALA A 19 5.68 -4.04 -9.85
N ARG A 20 4.42 -3.67 -10.13
CA ARG A 20 3.57 -2.97 -9.16
C ARG A 20 3.33 -3.82 -7.91
N LEU A 21 3.02 -5.10 -8.06
CA LEU A 21 2.76 -6.00 -6.93
C LEU A 21 4.00 -6.13 -6.04
N VAL A 22 5.18 -6.31 -6.64
CA VAL A 22 6.46 -6.33 -5.90
C VAL A 22 6.67 -5.05 -5.10
N HIS A 23 6.33 -3.90 -5.69
CA HIS A 23 6.45 -2.61 -5.00
C HIS A 23 5.47 -2.46 -3.83
N VAL A 24 4.22 -2.89 -4.01
CA VAL A 24 3.20 -2.90 -2.95
C VAL A 24 3.65 -3.80 -1.81
N GLU A 25 4.12 -5.01 -2.12
CA GLU A 25 4.57 -5.99 -1.13
C GLU A 25 5.76 -5.49 -0.31
N ARG A 26 6.78 -4.92 -0.97
CA ARG A 26 7.93 -4.30 -0.28
C ARG A 26 7.51 -3.21 0.71
N ARG A 27 6.52 -2.38 0.33
CA ARG A 27 6.02 -1.31 1.20
C ARG A 27 5.18 -1.85 2.37
N LEU A 28 4.37 -2.88 2.13
CA LEU A 28 3.64 -3.55 3.21
C LEU A 28 4.60 -4.23 4.18
N GLU A 29 5.67 -4.84 3.67
CA GLU A 29 6.70 -5.46 4.50
C GLU A 29 7.42 -4.44 5.37
N LEU A 30 7.83 -3.30 4.79
CA LEU A 30 8.36 -2.19 5.58
C LEU A 30 7.38 -1.75 6.68
N GLY A 31 6.10 -1.62 6.35
CA GLY A 31 5.05 -1.29 7.31
C GLY A 31 4.92 -2.31 8.44
N ARG A 32 5.00 -3.62 8.15
CA ARG A 32 4.99 -4.69 9.16
C ARG A 32 6.18 -4.59 10.09
N GLN A 33 7.38 -4.38 9.54
CA GLN A 33 8.59 -4.21 10.35
C GLN A 33 8.53 -2.96 11.25
N LEU A 34 7.98 -1.86 10.73
CA LEU A 34 7.76 -0.65 11.51
C LEU A 34 6.68 -0.85 12.60
N ALA A 35 5.61 -1.60 12.31
CA ALA A 35 4.57 -1.90 13.29
C ALA A 35 5.13 -2.78 14.42
N ALA A 36 5.83 -3.86 14.09
CA ALA A 36 6.50 -4.71 15.06
C ALA A 36 7.52 -3.94 15.93
N LEU A 37 8.30 -3.04 15.32
CA LEU A 37 9.22 -2.17 16.05
C LEU A 37 8.48 -1.24 17.03
N ARG A 38 7.31 -0.73 16.64
CA ARG A 38 6.48 0.14 17.47
C ARG A 38 5.87 -0.61 18.64
N ASP A 39 5.43 -1.84 18.43
CA ASP A 39 4.82 -2.67 19.47
C ASP A 39 5.82 -2.97 20.60
N VAL A 40 7.12 -3.07 20.29
CA VAL A 40 8.19 -3.23 21.29
C VAL A 40 8.84 -1.91 21.75
N THR A 41 8.45 -0.76 21.17
CA THR A 41 9.05 0.56 21.47
C THR A 41 7.97 1.62 21.72
N SER A 42 7.50 1.70 22.97
CA SER A 42 6.49 2.68 23.39
C SER A 42 6.99 4.14 23.35
N ASN A 43 8.28 4.38 23.63
CA ASN A 43 8.85 5.72 23.65
C ASN A 43 9.04 6.28 22.21
N ASN A 44 8.38 7.40 21.91
CA ASN A 44 8.41 8.05 20.60
C ASN A 44 9.82 8.49 20.16
N LYS A 45 10.62 9.09 21.05
CA LYS A 45 11.99 9.52 20.72
C LYS A 45 12.87 8.33 20.37
N ARG A 46 12.75 7.24 21.14
CA ARG A 46 13.49 6.00 20.89
C ARG A 46 13.05 5.34 19.59
N PHE A 47 11.74 5.26 19.34
CA PHE A 47 11.18 4.75 18.10
C PHE A 47 11.71 5.50 16.89
N GLY A 48 11.60 6.84 16.87
CA GLY A 48 12.10 7.66 15.76
C GLY A 48 13.61 7.52 15.52
N SER A 49 14.40 7.40 16.60
CA SER A 49 15.84 7.13 16.49
C SER A 49 16.13 5.77 15.85
N LEU A 50 15.42 4.71 16.27
CA LEU A 50 15.56 3.37 15.71
C LEU A 50 15.10 3.30 14.25
N VAL A 51 14.01 3.99 13.90
CA VAL A 51 13.53 4.07 12.52
C VAL A 51 14.58 4.68 11.59
N ARG A 52 15.18 5.81 11.98
CA ARG A 52 16.27 6.43 11.22
C ARG A 52 17.49 5.51 11.10
N LYS A 53 17.92 4.90 12.20
CA LYS A 53 19.13 4.05 12.20
C LYS A 53 18.96 2.75 11.43
N ARG A 54 17.79 2.11 11.51
CA ARG A 54 17.56 0.78 10.94
C ARG A 54 17.07 0.81 9.50
N PHE A 55 16.30 1.84 9.13
CA PHE A 55 15.62 1.90 7.84
C PHE A 55 16.01 3.12 7.01
N ASP A 56 16.88 4.01 7.52
CA ASP A 56 17.23 5.30 6.91
C ASP A 56 15.99 6.15 6.55
N LEU A 57 14.95 6.05 7.37
CA LEU A 57 13.69 6.77 7.19
C LEU A 57 13.65 8.02 8.06
N HIS A 58 13.76 9.18 7.41
CA HIS A 58 13.68 10.49 8.06
C HIS A 58 12.29 11.10 8.02
N ASP A 59 11.45 10.66 7.07
CA ASP A 59 10.05 11.07 6.96
C ASP A 59 9.17 10.28 7.95
N THR A 60 8.76 10.95 9.02
CA THR A 60 7.91 10.38 10.07
C THR A 60 6.48 10.13 9.60
N MET A 61 5.97 10.94 8.67
CA MET A 61 4.63 10.78 8.10
C MET A 61 4.59 9.52 7.24
N PHE A 62 5.59 9.35 6.37
CA PHE A 62 5.74 8.15 5.56
C PHE A 62 5.83 6.89 6.43
N ALA A 63 6.63 6.90 7.50
CA ALA A 63 6.73 5.77 8.42
C ALA A 63 5.37 5.41 9.07
N GLY A 64 4.63 6.42 9.52
CA GLY A 64 3.28 6.24 10.08
C GLY A 64 2.26 5.72 9.07
N GLU A 65 2.34 6.16 7.80
CA GLU A 65 1.52 5.62 6.71
C GLU A 65 1.81 4.15 6.46
N MET A 66 3.09 3.75 6.38
CA MET A 66 3.46 2.35 6.14
C MET A 66 2.94 1.45 7.27
N GLN A 67 3.09 1.86 8.53
CA GLN A 67 2.56 1.13 9.68
C GLN A 67 1.04 0.93 9.59
N ARG A 68 0.31 2.00 9.29
CA ARG A 68 -1.15 1.96 9.19
C ARG A 68 -1.61 1.04 8.07
N LEU A 69 -0.95 1.13 6.92
CA LEU A 69 -1.23 0.27 5.77
C LEU A 69 -0.99 -1.19 6.06
N ALA A 70 0.13 -1.52 6.70
CA ALA A 70 0.41 -2.90 7.11
C ALA A 70 -0.61 -3.42 8.12
N ARG A 71 -1.02 -2.60 9.10
CA ARG A 71 -2.05 -3.00 10.08
C ARG A 71 -3.43 -3.22 9.47
N LEU A 72 -3.80 -2.44 8.44
CA LEU A 72 -5.12 -2.57 7.80
C LEU A 72 -5.15 -3.65 6.71
N TYR A 73 -4.08 -3.76 5.92
CA TYR A 73 -4.08 -4.53 4.68
C TYR A 73 -2.94 -5.55 4.57
N GLY A 74 -2.08 -5.67 5.59
CA GLY A 74 -0.97 -6.62 5.60
C GLY A 74 -1.41 -8.07 5.35
N ASP A 75 -2.61 -8.41 5.84
CA ASP A 75 -3.22 -9.74 5.71
C ASP A 75 -4.40 -9.76 4.71
N ARG A 76 -4.51 -8.73 3.86
CA ARG A 76 -5.59 -8.59 2.85
C ARG A 76 -5.05 -8.63 1.42
N PRO A 77 -4.49 -9.78 0.97
CA PRO A 77 -4.00 -9.93 -0.41
C PRO A 77 -5.12 -9.77 -1.44
N ASP A 78 -6.37 -10.04 -1.06
CA ASP A 78 -7.58 -9.82 -1.86
C ASP A 78 -7.74 -8.35 -2.28
N ILE A 79 -7.35 -7.40 -1.42
CA ILE A 79 -7.37 -5.96 -1.71
C ILE A 79 -6.04 -5.53 -2.35
N THR A 80 -4.90 -5.90 -1.75
CA THR A 80 -3.59 -5.36 -2.14
C THR A 80 -3.15 -5.82 -3.53
N LYS A 81 -3.62 -6.98 -4.01
CA LYS A 81 -3.37 -7.42 -5.39
C LYS A 81 -4.22 -6.69 -6.43
N LYS A 82 -5.41 -6.23 -6.07
CA LYS A 82 -6.39 -5.61 -6.98
C LYS A 82 -6.21 -4.10 -7.15
N VAL A 83 -5.52 -3.42 -6.23
CA VAL A 83 -5.31 -1.97 -6.33
C VAL A 83 -4.38 -1.54 -7.46
N ARG A 84 -4.89 -0.77 -8.42
CA ARG A 84 -4.10 -0.31 -9.58
C ARG A 84 -2.93 0.62 -9.23
N ASN A 85 -2.96 1.27 -8.07
CA ASN A 85 -1.92 2.21 -7.65
C ASN A 85 -1.78 2.20 -6.11
N TRP A 86 -0.55 2.26 -5.62
CA TRP A 86 -0.25 2.41 -4.20
C TRP A 86 -1.00 3.58 -3.54
N ARG A 87 -1.15 4.71 -4.23
CA ARG A 87 -1.87 5.89 -3.69
C ARG A 87 -3.33 5.59 -3.35
N VAL A 88 -3.95 4.60 -4.00
CA VAL A 88 -5.30 4.14 -3.65
C VAL A 88 -5.28 3.52 -2.25
N LEU A 89 -4.34 2.61 -1.97
CA LEU A 89 -4.21 2.03 -0.63
C LEU A 89 -3.97 3.12 0.42
N VAL A 90 -3.07 4.07 0.14
CA VAL A 90 -2.80 5.19 1.06
C VAL A 90 -4.09 5.96 1.35
N ALA A 91 -4.86 6.33 0.32
CA ALA A 91 -6.09 7.08 0.47
C ALA A 91 -7.16 6.30 1.26
N VAL A 92 -7.39 5.02 0.92
CA VAL A 92 -8.36 4.16 1.62
C VAL A 92 -7.93 3.93 3.09
N SER A 93 -6.62 3.91 3.36
CA SER A 93 -6.10 3.79 4.72
C SER A 93 -6.13 5.10 5.54
N SER A 94 -6.55 6.23 4.96
CA SER A 94 -6.49 7.51 5.65
C SER A 94 -7.31 7.50 6.94
N PRO A 95 -6.79 8.04 8.06
CA PRO A 95 -7.54 8.14 9.30
C PRO A 95 -8.69 9.14 9.20
N SER A 96 -8.64 10.07 8.24
CA SER A 96 -9.76 10.99 7.95
C SER A 96 -10.93 10.32 7.23
N LEU A 97 -10.72 9.12 6.66
CA LEU A 97 -11.75 8.41 5.92
C LEU A 97 -12.61 7.60 6.90
N GLN A 98 -13.91 7.91 6.94
CA GLN A 98 -14.84 7.20 7.79
C GLN A 98 -14.89 5.70 7.44
N VAL A 99 -15.01 4.84 8.46
CA VAL A 99 -15.01 3.38 8.29
C VAL A 99 -16.06 2.88 7.28
N PRO A 100 -17.32 3.36 7.27
CA PRO A 100 -18.30 2.93 6.28
C PRO A 100 -17.89 3.29 4.85
N VAL A 101 -17.37 4.50 4.64
CA VAL A 101 -16.89 4.98 3.34
C VAL A 101 -15.68 4.17 2.88
N ARG A 102 -14.75 3.90 3.79
CA ARG A 102 -13.59 3.03 3.52
C ARG A 102 -14.04 1.66 3.00
N ARG A 103 -14.98 1.01 3.69
CA ARG A 103 -15.51 -0.30 3.30
C ARG A 103 -16.19 -0.26 1.93
N GLN A 104 -16.88 0.82 1.58
CA GLN A 104 -17.45 0.97 0.23
C GLN A 104 -16.36 0.96 -0.84
N PHE A 105 -15.25 1.68 -0.63
CA PHE A 105 -14.12 1.65 -1.56
C PHE A 105 -13.40 0.30 -1.59
N GLU A 106 -13.27 -0.38 -0.44
CA GLU A 106 -12.74 -1.75 -0.39
C GLU A 106 -13.60 -2.70 -1.23
N THR A 107 -14.94 -2.62 -1.14
CA THR A 107 -15.86 -3.40 -1.96
C THR A 107 -15.67 -3.12 -3.46
N LYS A 108 -15.54 -1.84 -3.85
CA LYS A 108 -15.26 -1.47 -5.25
C LYS A 108 -13.94 -2.06 -5.75
N ILE A 109 -12.88 -1.99 -4.94
CA ILE A 109 -11.59 -2.61 -5.27
C ILE A 109 -11.75 -4.12 -5.45
N LEU A 110 -12.51 -4.79 -4.57
CA LEU A 110 -12.77 -6.22 -4.66
C LEU A 110 -13.58 -6.59 -5.91
N ALA A 111 -14.54 -5.75 -6.31
CA ALA A 111 -15.29 -5.91 -7.56
C ALA A 111 -14.45 -5.63 -8.83
N GLY A 112 -13.22 -5.13 -8.67
CA GLY A 112 -12.36 -4.73 -9.80
C GLY A 112 -12.77 -3.40 -10.43
N GLU A 113 -13.67 -2.65 -9.77
CA GLU A 113 -14.06 -1.32 -10.19
C GLU A 113 -12.90 -0.32 -10.06
N ASN A 114 -12.94 0.72 -10.88
CA ASN A 114 -11.88 1.71 -10.90
C ASN A 114 -12.05 2.72 -9.76
N ALA A 115 -11.33 2.51 -8.65
CA ALA A 115 -11.18 3.47 -7.58
C ALA A 115 -9.88 4.27 -7.74
N THR A 116 -9.98 5.61 -7.73
CA THR A 116 -8.81 6.49 -7.81
C THR A 116 -8.52 7.13 -6.45
N ALA A 117 -7.26 7.45 -6.17
CA ALA A 117 -6.91 8.16 -4.94
C ALA A 117 -7.65 9.51 -4.83
N LYS A 118 -7.85 10.19 -5.97
CA LYS A 118 -8.59 11.47 -6.03
C LYS A 118 -10.07 11.29 -5.66
N SER A 119 -10.72 10.22 -6.11
CA SER A 119 -12.12 9.95 -5.75
C SER A 119 -12.32 9.52 -4.29
N ILE A 120 -11.25 9.12 -3.60
CA ILE A 120 -11.29 8.70 -2.19
C ILE A 120 -10.97 9.86 -1.25
N ALA A 121 -10.11 10.79 -1.69
CA ALA A 121 -9.71 11.96 -0.92
C ALA A 121 -10.63 13.18 -1.11
N ALA A 122 -11.69 13.05 -1.91
CA ALA A 122 -12.74 14.04 -2.09
C ALA A 122 -13.75 13.97 -0.94
#